data_AF-A0A1Y1HQZ2-F1
#
_entry.id   AF-A0A1Y1HQZ2-F1
#
_cell.length_a   1.000
_cell.length_b   1.000
_cell.length_c   1.000
_cell.angle_alpha   90.00
_cell.angle_beta   90.00
_cell.angle_gamma   90.00
#
_symmetry.space_group_name_H-M   'P 1'
#
loop_
_entity.id
_entity.type
_entity.pdbx_description
1 polymer ?
#
loop_
_entity_poly.entity_id
_entity_poly.type
_entity_poly.pdbx_seq_one_letter_code
_entity_poly.pdbx_strand_id
1 'polypeptide(L)'
;MQPGQTVGEALDTLRGMDGFGEGRLQRPDGTILARGSPLEPGVVFVPNVAKDKGKPAEPKPLEPKPAEPKPAEPKPAEPKPAEPKPVEPKPAEPKPAEPKPAEPKPAEPTPTEPKPAEPKPAEPKPAEPVPTEPKPAEPKPAEPKPAEPTPTEPKPAEPKPAEPTDPKPAEPNPPAKETPAADPSEQPIPPNQPPSLLKNWDFENEREAFKNYKGDRVVDMRSTELTDWRITKGNVELIGSGCFKAQSGDYCVDLTGRQPGGVEQSFDTEKGAIYTVTFGLAANPEHPGTDIVHVSVGDFKKAITSPKSPFNKKGGKPYPSKWADVTFAFRATESRSTIRFESPCGNKGVYGPCIDNVRIVKGGKLPQPSPNLIKNGDFEDSPPDVIDRANPDRNVKAGSNEIPHWTVGKSDVDLQRRDPGTWGFAQSGDFHIDLNGRHAGSIQQTFPTTPGQKYVVRFALAGSPAGHQRNKTLDAIVTVADVRKVIQSPPGQDGKSTLWETHTFEFTATADQSTLKFEGEDSNNSAYGVLLDNVAVVPAGAKIPVTEPDYDKHTVEFV
;
A
#
# COMPACT_ATOMS: atom_id res chain seq x y z
N MET A 1 -35.62 0.67 15.76
CA MET A 1 -36.06 0.52 17.16
C MET A 1 -37.05 1.63 17.46
N GLN A 2 -38.15 1.32 18.16
CA GLN A 2 -39.11 2.34 18.61
C GLN A 2 -38.68 2.89 20.00
N PRO A 3 -38.96 4.17 20.34
CA PRO A 3 -38.67 4.71 21.66
C PRO A 3 -39.45 3.96 22.75
N GLY A 4 -38.77 3.53 23.82
CA GLY A 4 -39.40 2.87 24.97
C GLY A 4 -39.48 1.33 24.90
N GLN A 5 -38.92 0.72 23.86
CA GLN A 5 -38.86 -0.74 23.72
C GLN A 5 -37.97 -1.37 24.82
N THR A 6 -38.39 -2.52 25.34
CA THR A 6 -37.59 -3.33 26.30
C THR A 6 -36.69 -4.32 25.58
N VAL A 7 -35.65 -4.79 26.27
CA VAL A 7 -34.74 -5.83 25.79
C VAL A 7 -35.49 -7.12 25.40
N GLY A 8 -36.54 -7.49 26.16
CA GLY A 8 -37.37 -8.65 25.87
C GLY A 8 -38.12 -8.54 24.55
N GLU A 9 -38.77 -7.40 24.30
CA GLU A 9 -39.50 -7.13 23.05
C GLU A 9 -38.55 -7.11 21.84
N ALA A 10 -37.32 -6.60 22.02
CA ALA A 10 -36.30 -6.61 20.98
C ALA A 10 -35.84 -8.04 20.64
N LEU A 11 -35.63 -8.89 21.65
CA LEU A 11 -35.26 -10.29 21.45
C LEU A 11 -36.38 -11.10 20.79
N ASP A 12 -37.64 -10.83 21.12
CA ASP A 12 -38.78 -11.51 20.51
C ASP A 12 -38.97 -11.07 19.05
N THR A 13 -38.70 -9.80 18.75
CA THR A 13 -38.67 -9.30 17.36
C THR A 13 -37.56 -9.99 16.56
N LEU A 14 -36.33 -10.06 17.11
CA LEU A 14 -35.19 -10.67 16.44
C LEU A 14 -35.41 -12.16 16.18
N ARG A 15 -36.01 -12.90 17.11
CA ARG A 15 -36.31 -14.34 16.95
C ARG A 15 -37.17 -14.65 15.71
N GLY A 16 -37.97 -13.69 15.24
CA GLY A 16 -38.82 -13.84 14.05
C GLY A 16 -38.14 -13.45 12.72
N MET A 17 -36.88 -13.01 12.75
CA MET A 17 -36.14 -12.56 11.56
C MET A 17 -35.18 -13.66 11.07
N ASP A 18 -35.11 -13.86 9.75
CA ASP A 18 -34.17 -14.81 9.15
C ASP A 18 -32.72 -14.47 9.55
N GLY A 19 -31.99 -15.49 10.02
CA GLY A 19 -30.61 -15.35 10.51
C GLY A 19 -30.49 -15.06 12.02
N PHE A 20 -31.60 -14.93 12.74
CA PHE A 20 -31.62 -14.70 14.18
C PHE A 20 -32.39 -15.81 14.91
N GLY A 21 -31.77 -16.39 15.96
CA GLY A 21 -32.33 -17.48 16.77
C GLY A 21 -32.62 -17.07 18.22
N GLU A 22 -32.61 -18.03 19.15
CA GLU A 22 -32.55 -17.67 20.56
C GLU A 22 -31.22 -17.00 20.89
N GLY A 23 -31.23 -15.96 21.73
CA GLY A 23 -30.02 -15.22 22.08
C GLY A 23 -30.26 -14.21 23.20
N ARG A 24 -29.23 -13.39 23.46
CA ARG A 24 -29.22 -12.36 24.49
C ARG A 24 -28.68 -11.04 23.90
N LEU A 25 -29.08 -9.92 24.48
CA LEU A 25 -28.46 -8.62 24.18
C LEU A 25 -27.40 -8.31 25.21
N GLN A 26 -26.25 -7.81 24.77
CA GLN A 26 -25.17 -7.35 25.63
C GLN A 26 -24.64 -5.98 25.20
N ARG A 27 -24.08 -5.23 26.14
CA ARG A 27 -23.32 -4.02 25.85
C ARG A 27 -21.97 -4.36 25.19
N PRO A 28 -21.29 -3.39 24.55
CA PRO A 28 -19.96 -3.61 23.97
C PRO A 28 -18.90 -4.08 24.98
N ASP A 29 -19.08 -3.76 26.27
CA ASP A 29 -18.24 -4.22 27.38
C ASP A 29 -18.52 -5.67 27.82
N GLY A 30 -19.47 -6.36 27.17
CA GLY A 30 -19.86 -7.74 27.46
C GLY A 30 -20.97 -7.90 28.51
N THR A 31 -21.47 -6.80 29.10
CA THR A 31 -22.54 -6.86 30.11
C THR A 31 -23.86 -7.31 29.49
N ILE A 32 -24.42 -8.42 29.97
CA ILE A 32 -25.71 -8.97 29.49
C ILE A 32 -26.86 -8.16 30.07
N LEU A 33 -27.81 -7.76 29.22
CA LEU A 33 -29.00 -7.01 29.63
C LEU A 33 -30.16 -7.95 29.98
N ALA A 34 -30.84 -7.64 31.09
CA ALA A 34 -32.04 -8.36 31.51
C ALA A 34 -33.23 -8.01 30.59
N ARG A 35 -34.12 -8.97 30.32
CA ARG A 35 -35.27 -8.77 29.42
C ARG A 35 -36.20 -7.61 29.82
N GLY A 36 -36.30 -7.29 31.11
CA GLY A 36 -37.13 -6.18 31.62
C GLY A 36 -36.47 -4.80 31.55
N SER A 37 -35.21 -4.71 31.13
CA SER A 37 -34.49 -3.43 31.04
C SER A 37 -34.90 -2.65 29.77
N PRO A 38 -34.87 -1.31 29.82
CA PRO A 38 -34.99 -0.48 28.62
C PRO A 38 -33.91 -0.84 27.60
N LEU A 39 -34.27 -0.83 26.31
CA LEU A 39 -33.31 -1.04 25.24
C LEU A 39 -32.45 0.22 25.05
N GLU A 40 -31.13 0.05 25.20
CA GLU A 40 -30.14 1.12 25.06
C GLU A 40 -29.49 1.10 23.66
N PRO A 41 -29.04 2.24 23.10
CA PRO A 41 -28.27 2.27 21.86
C PRO A 41 -26.94 1.52 21.99
N GLY A 42 -26.50 0.86 20.91
CA GLY A 42 -25.19 0.21 20.84
C GLY A 42 -25.11 -1.20 21.44
N VAL A 43 -26.25 -1.82 21.77
CA VAL A 43 -26.31 -3.21 22.24
C VAL A 43 -26.16 -4.21 21.08
N VAL A 44 -25.49 -5.32 21.35
CA VAL A 44 -25.17 -6.38 20.39
C VAL A 44 -25.99 -7.64 20.71
N PHE A 45 -26.56 -8.27 19.68
CA PHE A 45 -27.22 -9.57 19.80
C PHE A 45 -26.20 -10.71 19.75
N VAL A 46 -26.29 -11.63 20.71
CA VAL A 46 -25.45 -12.83 20.79
C VAL A 46 -26.34 -14.07 20.79
N PRO A 47 -26.22 -14.98 19.81
CA PRO A 47 -27.02 -16.19 19.76
C PRO A 47 -26.64 -17.19 20.87
N ASN A 48 -27.63 -17.89 21.43
CA ASN A 48 -27.44 -18.99 22.35
C ASN A 48 -27.04 -20.23 21.55
N VAL A 49 -25.77 -20.65 21.67
CA VAL A 49 -25.30 -21.87 21.00
C VAL A 49 -25.94 -23.09 21.66
N ALA A 50 -26.88 -23.74 20.97
CA ALA A 50 -27.47 -25.01 21.41
C ALA A 50 -26.47 -26.17 21.17
N LYS A 51 -26.08 -26.86 22.25
CA LYS A 51 -25.38 -28.14 22.18
C LYS A 51 -26.41 -29.24 21.87
N ASP A 52 -26.37 -29.82 20.67
CA ASP A 52 -27.23 -30.97 20.35
C ASP A 52 -26.56 -32.29 20.77
N LYS A 53 -27.14 -32.86 21.84
CA LYS A 53 -27.35 -34.26 22.22
C LYS A 53 -26.30 -35.36 21.94
N GLY A 54 -25.63 -35.75 23.03
CA GLY A 54 -25.15 -37.12 23.30
C GLY A 54 -24.82 -37.31 24.79
N LYS A 55 -25.66 -38.04 25.55
CA LYS A 55 -25.45 -38.48 26.97
C LYS A 55 -24.72 -39.85 26.97
N PRO A 56 -24.15 -40.42 28.07
CA PRO A 56 -24.14 -40.04 29.51
C PRO A 56 -22.74 -40.16 30.20
N ALA A 57 -22.45 -39.88 31.49
CA ALA A 57 -23.18 -39.64 32.73
C ALA A 57 -22.35 -38.72 33.67
N GLU A 58 -22.99 -38.00 34.60
CA GLU A 58 -22.34 -37.20 35.66
C GLU A 58 -21.80 -38.07 36.82
N PRO A 59 -20.75 -37.59 37.50
CA PRO A 59 -20.76 -37.53 38.96
C PRO A 59 -20.68 -36.08 39.45
N LYS A 60 -21.52 -35.77 40.44
CA LYS A 60 -21.67 -34.47 41.12
C LYS A 60 -20.35 -33.98 41.75
N PRO A 61 -20.01 -32.68 41.69
CA PRO A 61 -18.93 -32.12 42.49
C PRO A 61 -19.40 -31.84 43.92
N LEU A 62 -18.61 -32.29 44.90
CA LEU A 62 -18.61 -31.80 46.28
C LEU A 62 -17.81 -30.50 46.34
N GLU A 63 -18.41 -29.43 46.87
CA GLU A 63 -17.71 -28.18 47.18
C GLU A 63 -16.73 -28.35 48.37
N PRO A 64 -15.51 -27.79 48.31
CA PRO A 64 -14.76 -27.46 49.49
C PRO A 64 -14.78 -25.94 49.77
N LYS A 65 -15.05 -25.60 51.04
CA LYS A 65 -14.91 -24.25 51.61
C LYS A 65 -13.46 -23.75 51.52
N PRO A 66 -13.22 -22.45 51.28
CA PRO A 66 -11.88 -21.88 51.34
C PRO A 66 -11.44 -21.64 52.80
N ALA A 67 -10.20 -22.01 53.11
CA ALA A 67 -9.50 -21.58 54.31
C ALA A 67 -8.48 -20.49 53.92
N GLU A 68 -8.56 -19.34 54.60
CA GLU A 68 -7.64 -18.21 54.43
C GLU A 68 -6.24 -18.54 54.99
N PRO A 69 -5.15 -18.21 54.28
CA PRO A 69 -3.82 -18.17 54.88
C PRO A 69 -3.47 -16.75 55.38
N LYS A 70 -2.90 -16.70 56.58
CA LYS A 70 -2.28 -15.50 57.19
C LYS A 70 -0.93 -15.18 56.51
N PRO A 71 -0.56 -13.91 56.30
CA PRO A 71 0.76 -13.56 55.78
C PRO A 71 1.82 -13.58 56.88
N ALA A 72 3.00 -14.14 56.57
CA ALA A 72 4.23 -13.94 57.33
C ALA A 72 5.18 -13.07 56.49
N GLU A 73 5.58 -11.92 57.03
CA GLU A 73 6.57 -11.02 56.42
C GLU A 73 7.99 -11.60 56.53
N PRO A 74 8.81 -11.54 55.46
CA PRO A 74 10.25 -11.71 55.58
C PRO A 74 10.95 -10.35 55.71
N LYS A 75 11.88 -10.24 56.67
CA LYS A 75 12.82 -9.12 56.82
C LYS A 75 13.86 -9.13 55.68
N PRO A 76 14.24 -7.97 55.12
CA PRO A 76 15.37 -7.88 54.19
C PRO A 76 16.70 -7.89 54.93
N ALA A 77 17.66 -8.67 54.43
CA ALA A 77 19.07 -8.56 54.76
C ALA A 77 19.79 -7.90 53.57
N GLU A 78 20.45 -6.77 53.80
CA GLU A 78 21.27 -6.07 52.81
C GLU A 78 22.55 -6.85 52.50
N PRO A 79 22.90 -7.08 51.22
CA PRO A 79 24.24 -7.48 50.84
C PRO A 79 25.10 -6.24 50.53
N LYS A 80 26.29 -6.20 51.13
CA LYS A 80 27.31 -5.18 50.92
C LYS A 80 28.08 -5.50 49.62
N PRO A 81 28.26 -4.57 48.66
CA PRO A 81 29.06 -4.83 47.47
C PRO A 81 30.56 -4.82 47.81
N ALA A 82 31.30 -5.86 47.40
CA ALA A 82 32.74 -5.84 47.32
C ALA A 82 33.14 -5.61 45.85
N GLU A 83 33.87 -4.53 45.58
CA GLU A 83 34.41 -4.21 44.26
C GLU A 83 35.50 -5.22 43.85
N PRO A 84 35.43 -5.85 42.67
CA PRO A 84 36.55 -6.59 42.11
C PRO A 84 37.45 -5.64 41.31
N LYS A 85 38.76 -5.62 41.63
CA LYS A 85 39.79 -4.99 40.80
C LYS A 85 40.04 -5.83 39.54
N PRO A 86 40.13 -5.24 38.33
CA PRO A 86 40.57 -5.96 37.13
C PRO A 86 42.06 -6.30 37.22
N VAL A 87 42.42 -7.56 36.98
CA VAL A 87 43.79 -8.01 36.70
C VAL A 87 43.86 -8.32 35.21
N GLU A 88 44.69 -7.60 34.47
CA GLU A 88 44.96 -7.86 33.05
C GLU A 88 45.69 -9.20 32.86
N PRO A 89 45.21 -10.10 31.97
CA PRO A 89 45.98 -11.26 31.57
C PRO A 89 46.94 -10.90 30.43
N LYS A 90 48.23 -11.17 30.64
CA LYS A 90 49.30 -11.05 29.64
C LYS A 90 49.27 -12.27 28.70
N PRO A 91 49.25 -12.12 27.35
CA PRO A 91 49.26 -13.26 26.44
C PRO A 91 50.61 -13.97 26.44
N ALA A 92 50.59 -15.31 26.52
CA ALA A 92 51.74 -16.16 26.24
C ALA A 92 51.58 -16.75 24.82
N GLU A 93 52.49 -16.39 23.92
CA GLU A 93 52.57 -16.95 22.56
C GLU A 93 53.06 -18.40 22.61
N PRO A 94 52.43 -19.35 21.89
CA PRO A 94 52.96 -20.69 21.69
C PRO A 94 53.93 -20.70 20.49
N LYS A 95 55.15 -21.22 20.71
CA LYS A 95 56.13 -21.55 19.66
C LYS A 95 55.65 -22.73 18.81
N PRO A 96 55.59 -22.64 17.47
CA PRO A 96 55.35 -23.79 16.60
C PRO A 96 56.58 -24.69 16.53
N ALA A 97 56.37 -26.00 16.64
CA ALA A 97 57.38 -27.03 16.37
C ALA A 97 57.34 -27.41 14.88
N GLU A 98 58.50 -27.38 14.23
CA GLU A 98 58.70 -27.80 12.84
C GLU A 98 58.55 -29.33 12.68
N PRO A 99 57.85 -29.82 11.63
CA PRO A 99 58.01 -31.19 11.16
C PRO A 99 59.04 -31.25 10.02
N LYS A 100 59.98 -32.19 10.15
CA LYS A 100 61.06 -32.51 9.21
C LYS A 100 60.51 -33.30 8.00
N PRO A 101 60.95 -33.05 6.75
CA PRO A 101 60.41 -33.73 5.57
C PRO A 101 61.07 -35.10 5.33
N ALA A 102 60.29 -36.05 4.82
CA ALA A 102 60.80 -37.28 4.23
C ALA A 102 60.51 -37.28 2.71
N GLU A 103 61.57 -37.20 1.92
CA GLU A 103 61.56 -37.39 0.47
C GLU A 103 61.34 -38.86 0.10
N PRO A 104 60.74 -39.12 -1.08
CA PRO A 104 61.27 -40.17 -1.95
C PRO A 104 61.58 -39.65 -3.36
N LYS A 105 62.74 -40.13 -3.87
CA LYS A 105 63.35 -39.87 -5.19
C LYS A 105 62.63 -40.60 -6.35
N PRO A 106 62.88 -40.18 -7.61
CA PRO A 106 62.03 -40.40 -8.79
C PRO A 106 62.41 -41.65 -9.61
N ALA A 107 61.53 -42.03 -10.55
CA ALA A 107 61.88 -42.88 -11.70
C ALA A 107 61.39 -42.23 -13.00
N GLU A 108 62.34 -41.93 -13.90
CA GLU A 108 62.11 -41.57 -15.31
C GLU A 108 61.81 -42.83 -16.15
N PRO A 109 61.15 -42.70 -17.31
CA PRO A 109 61.92 -42.62 -18.56
C PRO A 109 61.42 -41.61 -19.61
N THR A 110 62.37 -41.18 -20.44
CA THR A 110 62.35 -40.20 -21.56
C THR A 110 61.98 -40.85 -22.93
N PRO A 111 62.06 -40.18 -24.11
CA PRO A 111 61.13 -39.20 -24.67
C PRO A 111 60.78 -39.47 -26.17
N THR A 112 59.76 -38.80 -26.74
CA THR A 112 59.73 -38.46 -28.18
C THR A 112 58.98 -37.15 -28.41
N GLU A 113 59.72 -36.14 -28.88
CA GLU A 113 59.26 -34.82 -29.35
C GLU A 113 58.81 -34.88 -30.83
N PRO A 114 57.96 -33.96 -31.34
CA PRO A 114 58.48 -32.64 -31.77
C PRO A 114 57.58 -31.40 -31.56
N LYS A 115 58.28 -30.28 -31.32
CA LYS A 115 57.94 -28.82 -31.35
C LYS A 115 57.02 -28.37 -32.52
N PRO A 116 56.31 -27.20 -32.49
CA PRO A 116 56.88 -25.88 -32.07
C PRO A 116 55.96 -24.79 -31.44
N ALA A 117 56.66 -23.88 -30.72
CA ALA A 117 56.49 -22.42 -30.58
C ALA A 117 55.33 -21.81 -29.75
N GLU A 118 55.66 -21.35 -28.53
CA GLU A 118 54.91 -20.35 -27.78
C GLU A 118 55.47 -18.93 -27.99
N PRO A 119 54.60 -17.90 -28.13
CA PRO A 119 54.95 -16.52 -27.85
C PRO A 119 54.72 -16.17 -26.36
N LYS A 120 55.71 -15.49 -25.78
CA LYS A 120 55.75 -14.98 -24.41
C LYS A 120 54.92 -13.70 -24.26
N PRO A 121 54.13 -13.56 -23.18
CA PRO A 121 54.20 -12.32 -22.40
C PRO A 121 54.39 -12.58 -20.90
N ALA A 122 55.11 -11.66 -20.26
CA ALA A 122 55.52 -11.71 -18.86
C ALA A 122 54.36 -11.39 -17.90
N GLU A 123 54.25 -12.17 -16.82
CA GLU A 123 53.43 -11.84 -15.66
C GLU A 123 54.11 -10.73 -14.82
N PRO A 124 53.40 -9.63 -14.49
CA PRO A 124 53.86 -8.68 -13.49
C PRO A 124 53.57 -9.20 -12.08
N LYS A 125 54.58 -9.13 -11.23
CA LYS A 125 54.53 -9.44 -9.79
C LYS A 125 53.68 -8.41 -9.04
N PRO A 126 52.67 -8.79 -8.25
CA PRO A 126 51.99 -7.85 -7.35
C PRO A 126 52.94 -7.45 -6.22
N ALA A 127 53.12 -6.14 -6.02
CA ALA A 127 53.70 -5.59 -4.80
C ALA A 127 52.55 -5.28 -3.82
N GLU A 128 52.65 -5.78 -2.59
CA GLU A 128 51.71 -5.48 -1.51
C GLU A 128 51.82 -3.99 -1.12
N PRO A 129 50.70 -3.24 -1.02
CA PRO A 129 50.70 -1.91 -0.44
C PRO A 129 50.61 -1.97 1.09
N VAL A 130 51.58 -1.33 1.75
CA VAL A 130 51.59 -1.04 3.19
C VAL A 130 50.51 0.01 3.50
N PRO A 131 49.66 -0.15 4.53
CA PRO A 131 48.69 0.87 4.91
C PRO A 131 49.38 1.97 5.74
N THR A 132 49.35 3.21 5.25
CA THR A 132 49.62 4.41 6.06
C THR A 132 48.31 5.13 6.33
N GLU A 133 47.93 5.26 7.60
CA GLU A 133 46.77 6.04 8.05
C GLU A 133 46.92 7.53 7.74
N PRO A 134 45.93 8.18 7.09
CA PRO A 134 45.88 9.63 7.01
C PRO A 134 45.09 10.20 8.19
N LYS A 135 45.73 11.14 8.92
CA LYS A 135 45.12 11.95 9.99
C LYS A 135 44.09 12.94 9.40
N PRO A 136 42.93 13.18 10.04
CA PRO A 136 41.94 14.12 9.52
C PRO A 136 42.43 15.57 9.68
N ALA A 137 42.37 16.34 8.60
CA ALA A 137 42.46 17.80 8.61
C ALA A 137 41.05 18.38 8.42
N GLU A 138 40.62 19.24 9.34
CA GLU A 138 39.34 19.94 9.27
C GLU A 138 39.29 20.90 8.06
N PRO A 139 38.24 20.86 7.22
CA PRO A 139 38.08 21.81 6.13
C PRO A 139 37.44 23.12 6.64
N LYS A 140 38.09 24.24 6.36
CA LYS A 140 37.54 25.59 6.55
C LYS A 140 36.60 25.95 5.38
N PRO A 141 35.45 26.60 5.60
CA PRO A 141 34.52 26.94 4.52
C PRO A 141 35.10 28.04 3.62
N ALA A 142 35.05 27.84 2.30
CA ALA A 142 35.24 28.89 1.31
C ALA A 142 33.88 29.20 0.67
N GLU A 143 33.41 30.44 0.81
CA GLU A 143 32.20 30.95 0.15
C GLU A 143 32.37 30.97 -1.38
N PRO A 144 31.40 30.46 -2.16
CA PRO A 144 31.43 30.59 -3.60
C PRO A 144 30.90 31.97 -4.03
N LYS A 145 31.70 32.70 -4.83
CA LYS A 145 31.32 33.95 -5.47
C LYS A 145 30.46 33.65 -6.72
N PRO A 146 29.36 34.39 -6.99
CA PRO A 146 28.54 34.15 -8.18
C PRO A 146 29.25 34.56 -9.47
N ALA A 147 29.18 33.74 -10.50
CA ALA A 147 29.52 34.11 -11.88
C ALA A 147 28.23 34.41 -12.65
N GLU A 148 28.10 35.63 -13.17
CA GLU A 148 27.00 36.05 -14.05
C GLU A 148 27.10 35.35 -15.42
N PRO A 149 25.97 34.89 -15.99
CA PRO A 149 25.95 34.40 -17.37
C PRO A 149 25.88 35.57 -18.35
N THR A 150 26.75 35.55 -19.37
CA THR A 150 26.69 36.45 -20.52
C THR A 150 25.67 35.95 -21.55
N PRO A 151 24.82 36.82 -22.13
CA PRO A 151 23.88 36.44 -23.17
C PRO A 151 24.58 36.37 -24.53
N THR A 152 24.35 35.29 -25.28
CA THR A 152 24.72 35.20 -26.70
C THR A 152 23.45 35.31 -27.54
N GLU A 153 23.32 36.42 -28.28
CA GLU A 153 22.28 36.60 -29.31
C GLU A 153 22.64 35.81 -30.59
N PRO A 154 21.69 35.13 -31.23
CA PRO A 154 21.87 34.59 -32.57
C PRO A 154 21.55 35.66 -33.63
N LYS A 155 22.47 35.84 -34.58
CA LYS A 155 22.36 36.75 -35.73
C LYS A 155 21.39 36.20 -36.79
N PRO A 156 20.51 37.01 -37.42
CA PRO A 156 19.66 36.56 -38.52
C PRO A 156 20.46 36.37 -39.82
N ALA A 157 20.18 35.30 -40.56
CA ALA A 157 20.64 35.11 -41.94
C ALA A 157 19.54 35.53 -42.92
N GLU A 158 19.85 36.49 -43.80
CA GLU A 158 18.98 36.93 -44.91
C GLU A 158 18.92 35.87 -46.03
N PRO A 159 17.77 35.68 -46.71
CA PRO A 159 17.67 34.82 -47.86
C PRO A 159 18.04 35.56 -49.15
N LYS A 160 18.75 34.88 -50.05
CA LYS A 160 19.02 35.35 -51.43
C LYS A 160 18.06 34.65 -52.41
N PRO A 161 17.42 35.34 -53.36
CA PRO A 161 16.50 34.71 -54.32
C PRO A 161 17.25 34.13 -55.53
N ALA A 162 16.75 33.02 -56.07
CA ALA A 162 17.05 32.57 -57.42
C ALA A 162 15.75 32.13 -58.12
N GLU A 163 15.60 32.62 -59.35
CA GLU A 163 14.46 32.53 -60.28
C GLU A 163 14.28 31.12 -60.92
N PRO A 164 13.16 30.88 -61.63
CA PRO A 164 12.54 29.56 -61.79
C PRO A 164 13.08 28.77 -62.98
N THR A 165 12.94 27.45 -62.90
CA THR A 165 12.98 26.57 -64.08
C THR A 165 11.74 25.68 -64.07
N ASP A 166 10.96 25.77 -65.16
CA ASP A 166 9.74 25.00 -65.40
C ASP A 166 10.03 23.49 -65.52
N PRO A 167 9.21 22.60 -64.93
CA PRO A 167 9.20 21.19 -65.28
C PRO A 167 8.02 20.83 -66.22
N LYS A 168 8.35 20.02 -67.23
CA LYS A 168 7.43 19.30 -68.13
C LYS A 168 6.62 18.23 -67.34
N PRO A 169 5.36 17.92 -67.70
CA PRO A 169 4.45 17.21 -66.81
C PRO A 169 4.62 15.68 -66.83
N ALA A 170 4.52 15.07 -65.65
CA ALA A 170 4.20 13.66 -65.48
C ALA A 170 2.92 13.55 -64.62
N GLU A 171 1.98 12.75 -65.11
CA GLU A 171 0.66 12.46 -64.54
C GLU A 171 0.71 11.64 -63.23
N PRO A 172 -0.41 11.57 -62.47
CA PRO A 172 -0.39 11.57 -61.01
C PRO A 172 -0.44 10.17 -60.36
N ASN A 173 0.19 10.05 -59.19
CA ASN A 173 -0.17 9.05 -58.18
C ASN A 173 -1.04 9.70 -57.08
N PRO A 174 -1.94 8.95 -56.42
CA PRO A 174 -3.08 9.48 -55.67
C PRO A 174 -2.69 10.12 -54.33
N PRO A 175 -3.49 11.06 -53.80
CA PRO A 175 -3.12 11.87 -52.65
C PRO A 175 -3.12 11.06 -51.35
N ALA A 176 -2.02 11.17 -50.61
CA ALA A 176 -2.00 10.98 -49.18
C ALA A 176 -2.97 11.99 -48.54
N LYS A 177 -3.87 11.45 -47.73
CA LYS A 177 -4.96 12.13 -47.05
C LYS A 177 -4.43 13.31 -46.23
N GLU A 178 -4.85 14.51 -46.57
CA GLU A 178 -4.61 15.74 -45.81
C GLU A 178 -5.08 15.55 -44.35
N THR A 179 -4.20 15.90 -43.42
CA THR A 179 -4.55 16.28 -42.05
C THR A 179 -5.59 17.40 -42.09
N PRO A 180 -6.75 17.29 -41.41
CA PRO A 180 -7.70 18.39 -41.34
C PRO A 180 -7.07 19.57 -40.58
N ALA A 181 -7.26 20.75 -41.15
CA ALA A 181 -6.95 22.04 -40.52
C ALA A 181 -7.61 22.18 -39.14
N ALA A 182 -6.93 22.90 -38.25
CA ALA A 182 -7.43 23.25 -36.93
C ALA A 182 -8.78 23.99 -37.00
N ASP A 183 -9.73 23.54 -36.19
CA ASP A 183 -11.05 24.13 -35.97
C ASP A 183 -10.91 25.45 -35.18
N PRO A 184 -11.55 26.58 -35.57
CA PRO A 184 -11.37 27.87 -34.90
C PRO A 184 -12.11 28.02 -33.56
N SER A 185 -12.64 26.93 -32.98
CA SER A 185 -13.42 26.94 -31.74
C SER A 185 -12.61 26.66 -30.47
N GLU A 186 -11.30 26.40 -30.57
CA GLU A 186 -10.44 26.17 -29.40
C GLU A 186 -10.24 27.50 -28.63
N GLN A 187 -10.86 27.65 -27.46
CA GLN A 187 -10.52 28.73 -26.54
C GLN A 187 -9.03 28.66 -26.20
N PRO A 188 -8.32 29.81 -26.06
CA PRO A 188 -6.88 29.81 -25.93
C PRO A 188 -6.45 29.05 -24.68
N ILE A 189 -5.82 27.90 -24.89
CA ILE A 189 -5.03 27.19 -23.88
C ILE A 189 -4.03 28.23 -23.33
N PRO A 190 -3.86 28.37 -22.00
CA PRO A 190 -2.78 29.19 -21.46
C PRO A 190 -1.47 28.78 -22.15
N PRO A 191 -0.65 29.72 -22.66
CA PRO A 191 0.35 29.48 -23.72
C PRO A 191 1.51 28.53 -23.38
N ASN A 192 1.45 27.83 -22.24
CA ASN A 192 2.49 26.98 -21.69
C ASN A 192 2.01 25.57 -21.25
N GLN A 193 0.82 25.10 -21.65
CA GLN A 193 0.41 23.72 -21.37
C GLN A 193 0.30 22.87 -22.64
N PRO A 194 0.89 21.66 -22.68
CA PRO A 194 0.70 20.75 -23.81
C PRO A 194 -0.79 20.38 -23.94
N PRO A 195 -1.29 20.17 -25.17
CA PRO A 195 -2.67 19.79 -25.41
C PRO A 195 -2.98 18.43 -24.76
N SER A 196 -4.25 18.23 -24.37
CA SER A 196 -4.72 16.94 -23.87
C SER A 196 -4.59 15.89 -24.97
N LEU A 197 -4.27 14.65 -24.58
CA LEU A 197 -4.35 13.47 -25.46
C LEU A 197 -5.79 13.04 -25.73
N LEU A 198 -6.75 13.58 -24.98
CA LEU A 198 -8.18 13.37 -25.21
C LEU A 198 -8.74 14.45 -26.13
N LYS A 199 -9.64 14.05 -27.01
CA LYS A 199 -10.50 14.94 -27.79
C LYS A 199 -11.74 15.31 -26.99
N ASN A 200 -12.31 16.49 -27.29
CA ASN A 200 -13.48 17.02 -26.58
C ASN A 200 -13.35 16.86 -25.05
N TRP A 201 -12.17 17.23 -24.54
CA TRP A 201 -11.76 16.93 -23.17
C TRP A 201 -12.50 17.81 -22.14
N ASP A 202 -12.97 18.97 -22.58
CA ASP A 202 -13.77 19.95 -21.85
C ASP A 202 -15.27 19.87 -22.17
N PHE A 203 -15.69 18.96 -23.07
CA PHE A 203 -17.09 18.80 -23.49
C PHE A 203 -17.70 20.00 -24.24
N GLU A 204 -16.87 20.93 -24.74
CA GLU A 204 -17.35 22.14 -25.43
C GLU A 204 -17.52 21.96 -26.94
N ASN A 205 -16.90 20.94 -27.54
CA ASN A 205 -16.94 20.69 -28.98
C ASN A 205 -18.13 19.81 -29.39
N GLU A 206 -19.32 20.17 -28.93
CA GLU A 206 -20.52 19.41 -29.27
C GLU A 206 -21.09 19.78 -30.64
N ARG A 207 -21.81 18.83 -31.23
CA ARG A 207 -22.39 18.97 -32.58
C ARG A 207 -23.17 20.29 -32.70
N GLU A 208 -23.27 20.82 -33.92
CA GLU A 208 -24.10 22.01 -34.24
C GLU A 208 -25.49 22.00 -33.57
N ALA A 209 -26.13 20.83 -33.46
CA ALA A 209 -27.44 20.66 -32.83
C ALA A 209 -27.47 20.99 -31.32
N PHE A 210 -26.31 21.03 -30.66
CA PHE A 210 -26.12 21.36 -29.25
C PHE A 210 -25.48 22.72 -29.05
N LYS A 211 -25.02 23.40 -30.10
CA LYS A 211 -24.50 24.76 -29.95
C LYS A 211 -25.59 25.67 -29.40
N ASN A 212 -25.26 26.35 -28.29
CA ASN A 212 -26.17 27.17 -27.49
C ASN A 212 -27.27 26.41 -26.72
N TYR A 213 -27.15 25.09 -26.56
CA TYR A 213 -28.07 24.35 -25.71
C TYR A 213 -27.87 24.74 -24.24
N LYS A 214 -28.96 25.07 -23.54
CA LYS A 214 -28.92 25.54 -22.14
C LYS A 214 -29.60 24.57 -21.16
N GLY A 215 -30.12 23.45 -21.65
CA GLY A 215 -30.83 22.46 -20.84
C GLY A 215 -29.94 21.30 -20.39
N ASP A 216 -30.58 20.25 -19.89
CA ASP A 216 -30.03 18.93 -19.55
C ASP A 216 -30.59 17.87 -20.49
N ARG A 217 -29.71 17.08 -21.12
CA ARG A 217 -30.09 16.05 -22.10
C ARG A 217 -29.53 14.69 -21.72
N VAL A 218 -30.43 13.73 -21.48
CA VAL A 218 -30.06 12.33 -21.28
C VAL A 218 -29.52 11.74 -22.58
N VAL A 219 -28.32 11.19 -22.51
CA VAL A 219 -27.61 10.53 -23.59
C VAL A 219 -27.37 9.07 -23.19
N ASP A 220 -27.82 8.12 -24.03
CA ASP A 220 -27.68 6.69 -23.75
C ASP A 220 -26.58 6.01 -24.59
N MET A 221 -26.30 4.74 -24.31
CA MET A 221 -25.26 3.95 -25.00
C MET A 221 -25.40 3.83 -26.52
N ARG A 222 -26.57 4.11 -27.10
CA ARG A 222 -26.79 4.08 -28.55
C ARG A 222 -26.55 5.44 -29.20
N SER A 223 -26.41 6.47 -28.40
CA SER A 223 -26.24 7.84 -28.87
C SER A 223 -24.80 8.11 -29.32
N THR A 224 -24.68 9.07 -30.24
CA THR A 224 -23.41 9.64 -30.72
C THR A 224 -23.37 11.16 -30.46
N GLU A 225 -24.15 11.60 -29.48
CA GLU A 225 -24.34 13.00 -29.12
C GLU A 225 -23.26 13.55 -28.19
N LEU A 226 -22.61 12.69 -27.40
CA LEU A 226 -21.43 13.08 -26.62
C LEU A 226 -20.18 12.84 -27.49
N THR A 227 -19.70 13.89 -28.13
CA THR A 227 -18.69 13.76 -29.20
C THR A 227 -17.35 13.23 -28.65
N ASP A 228 -16.71 12.30 -29.37
CA ASP A 228 -15.45 11.61 -29.01
C ASP A 228 -15.47 10.73 -27.74
N TRP A 229 -16.53 10.75 -26.94
CA TRP A 229 -16.70 9.91 -25.76
C TRP A 229 -17.72 8.80 -26.01
N ARG A 230 -17.39 7.59 -25.55
CA ARG A 230 -18.31 6.44 -25.62
C ARG A 230 -18.99 6.25 -24.27
N ILE A 231 -20.31 6.10 -24.29
CA ILE A 231 -21.07 5.70 -23.09
C ILE A 231 -20.96 4.18 -22.92
N THR A 232 -20.51 3.75 -21.75
CA THR A 232 -20.18 2.34 -21.45
C THR A 232 -21.23 1.64 -20.59
N LYS A 233 -22.01 2.42 -19.85
CA LYS A 233 -22.97 1.95 -18.86
C LYS A 233 -24.14 2.91 -18.81
N GLY A 234 -25.34 2.37 -18.63
CA GLY A 234 -26.54 3.15 -18.32
C GLY A 234 -26.79 4.30 -19.29
N ASN A 235 -26.93 5.50 -18.73
CA ASN A 235 -26.99 6.76 -19.46
C ASN A 235 -26.40 7.89 -18.62
N VAL A 236 -25.99 8.95 -19.31
CA VAL A 236 -25.41 10.16 -18.73
C VAL A 236 -26.23 11.36 -19.15
N GLU A 237 -26.00 12.53 -18.56
CA GLU A 237 -26.61 13.78 -18.98
C GLU A 237 -25.54 14.76 -19.46
N LEU A 238 -25.71 15.26 -20.69
CA LEU A 238 -25.01 16.46 -21.14
C LEU A 238 -25.72 17.66 -20.53
N ILE A 239 -25.00 18.41 -19.71
CA ILE A 239 -25.53 19.54 -18.98
C ILE A 239 -25.03 20.82 -19.62
N GLY A 240 -25.96 21.65 -20.10
CA GLY A 240 -25.67 22.99 -20.59
C GLY A 240 -25.71 24.06 -19.50
N SER A 241 -25.16 25.23 -19.83
CA SER A 241 -24.90 26.33 -18.90
C SER A 241 -26.15 26.95 -18.25
N GLY A 242 -27.34 26.64 -18.77
CA GLY A 242 -28.60 27.06 -18.16
C GLY A 242 -29.04 26.16 -17.03
N CYS A 243 -28.51 24.95 -16.90
CA CYS A 243 -28.78 24.03 -15.80
C CYS A 243 -27.75 24.16 -14.69
N PHE A 244 -26.47 23.91 -14.98
CA PHE A 244 -25.36 24.02 -14.02
C PHE A 244 -24.31 24.99 -14.54
N LYS A 245 -23.58 25.62 -13.61
CA LYS A 245 -22.33 26.28 -13.97
C LYS A 245 -21.22 25.23 -14.12
N ALA A 246 -20.82 24.95 -15.35
CA ALA A 246 -19.65 24.12 -15.67
C ALA A 246 -18.37 24.68 -15.02
N GLN A 247 -17.33 23.86 -14.92
CA GLN A 247 -16.06 24.30 -14.35
C GLN A 247 -15.36 25.26 -15.31
N SER A 248 -15.41 24.95 -16.60
CA SER A 248 -15.04 25.81 -17.71
C SER A 248 -16.14 25.75 -18.77
N GLY A 249 -16.20 26.75 -19.65
CA GLY A 249 -17.13 26.74 -20.78
C GLY A 249 -18.62 26.70 -20.41
N ASP A 250 -19.41 26.13 -21.31
CA ASP A 250 -20.87 26.07 -21.28
C ASP A 250 -21.41 24.66 -20.94
N TYR A 251 -20.60 23.60 -21.01
CA TYR A 251 -21.06 22.22 -20.89
C TYR A 251 -20.26 21.39 -19.89
N CYS A 252 -20.93 20.43 -19.26
CA CYS A 252 -20.30 19.37 -18.49
C CYS A 252 -21.14 18.09 -18.55
N VAL A 253 -20.65 17.00 -17.96
CA VAL A 253 -21.36 15.71 -17.97
C VAL A 253 -21.74 15.29 -16.56
N ASP A 254 -23.02 15.05 -16.29
CA ASP A 254 -23.46 14.26 -15.14
C ASP A 254 -23.44 12.77 -15.52
N LEU A 255 -22.71 11.97 -14.75
CA LEU A 255 -22.56 10.54 -14.98
C LEU A 255 -23.76 9.70 -14.51
N THR A 256 -24.84 10.32 -14.03
CA THR A 256 -26.12 9.68 -13.75
C THR A 256 -27.21 10.41 -14.51
N GLY A 257 -27.77 9.79 -15.55
CA GLY A 257 -29.04 10.27 -16.12
C GLY A 257 -30.22 9.67 -15.36
N ARG A 258 -30.98 8.79 -16.02
CA ARG A 258 -32.08 8.03 -15.38
C ARG A 258 -31.59 6.87 -14.50
N GLN A 259 -30.34 6.48 -14.67
CA GLN A 259 -29.67 5.38 -13.96
C GLN A 259 -28.16 5.64 -13.98
N PRO A 260 -27.38 5.02 -13.08
CA PRO A 260 -25.93 5.20 -13.06
C PRO A 260 -25.30 4.87 -14.41
N GLY A 261 -24.58 5.85 -14.96
CA GLY A 261 -23.93 5.79 -16.26
C GLY A 261 -22.41 5.69 -16.17
N GLY A 262 -21.79 5.69 -17.34
CA GLY A 262 -20.34 5.76 -17.47
C GLY A 262 -19.90 6.17 -18.86
N VAL A 263 -18.75 6.85 -18.93
CA VAL A 263 -18.12 7.30 -20.17
C VAL A 263 -16.68 6.83 -20.24
N GLU A 264 -16.20 6.60 -21.46
CA GLU A 264 -14.81 6.28 -21.71
C GLU A 264 -14.28 6.96 -22.97
N GLN A 265 -12.96 7.17 -23.00
CA GLN A 265 -12.22 7.53 -24.20
C GLN A 265 -10.90 6.79 -24.22
N SER A 266 -10.51 6.29 -25.39
CA SER A 266 -9.22 5.65 -25.59
C SER A 266 -8.25 6.60 -26.29
N PHE A 267 -7.00 6.56 -25.88
CA PHE A 267 -5.93 7.41 -26.39
C PHE A 267 -4.63 6.62 -26.49
N ASP A 268 -3.76 7.04 -27.39
CA ASP A 268 -2.49 6.37 -27.60
C ASP A 268 -1.51 6.72 -26.49
N THR A 269 -0.74 5.72 -26.06
CA THR A 269 0.25 5.85 -24.98
C THR A 269 1.56 5.20 -25.37
N GLU A 270 2.63 5.54 -24.66
CA GLU A 270 3.92 4.86 -24.75
C GLU A 270 4.04 3.94 -23.55
N LYS A 271 4.20 2.64 -23.82
CA LYS A 271 4.38 1.63 -22.77
C LYS A 271 5.55 2.01 -21.85
N GLY A 272 5.28 2.03 -20.55
CA GLY A 272 6.22 2.43 -19.51
C GLY A 272 6.28 3.93 -19.22
N ALA A 273 5.73 4.80 -20.08
CA ALA A 273 5.69 6.24 -19.84
C ALA A 273 4.64 6.60 -18.76
N ILE A 274 4.87 7.74 -18.10
CA ILE A 274 3.98 8.29 -17.08
C ILE A 274 3.11 9.38 -17.70
N TYR A 275 1.84 9.39 -17.31
CA TYR A 275 0.86 10.37 -17.74
C TYR A 275 0.15 10.96 -16.53
N THR A 276 -0.10 12.27 -16.56
CA THR A 276 -0.94 12.95 -15.57
C THR A 276 -2.35 13.09 -16.12
N VAL A 277 -3.32 12.72 -15.29
CA VAL A 277 -4.74 12.95 -15.49
C VAL A 277 -5.18 14.06 -14.56
N THR A 278 -5.87 15.06 -15.11
CA THR A 278 -6.55 16.11 -14.36
C THR A 278 -8.00 16.21 -14.83
N PHE A 279 -8.95 16.36 -13.92
CA PHE A 279 -10.36 16.63 -14.27
C PHE A 279 -11.07 17.37 -13.14
N GLY A 280 -12.10 18.14 -13.47
CA GLY A 280 -13.03 18.71 -12.52
C GLY A 280 -14.03 17.69 -12.02
N LEU A 281 -14.28 17.68 -10.72
CA LEU A 281 -15.32 16.87 -10.09
C LEU A 281 -16.23 17.74 -9.22
N ALA A 282 -17.54 17.58 -9.41
CA ALA A 282 -18.57 18.16 -8.55
C ALA A 282 -19.65 17.12 -8.19
N ALA A 283 -20.33 17.34 -7.07
CA ALA A 283 -21.62 16.70 -6.82
C ALA A 283 -22.68 17.36 -7.69
N ASN A 284 -23.74 16.64 -8.05
CA ASN A 284 -24.88 17.25 -8.73
C ASN A 284 -25.46 18.36 -7.83
N PRO A 285 -25.57 19.61 -8.34
CA PRO A 285 -25.97 20.76 -7.54
C PRO A 285 -27.48 20.78 -7.20
N GLU A 286 -28.30 19.95 -7.85
CA GLU A 286 -29.74 19.78 -7.57
C GLU A 286 -30.02 18.89 -6.35
N HIS A 287 -29.00 18.25 -5.78
CA HIS A 287 -29.14 17.38 -4.62
C HIS A 287 -28.10 17.71 -3.53
N PRO A 288 -28.48 17.72 -2.23
CA PRO A 288 -27.53 17.96 -1.16
C PRO A 288 -26.57 16.77 -0.96
N GLY A 289 -25.34 17.06 -0.54
CA GLY A 289 -24.35 16.04 -0.17
C GLY A 289 -23.21 15.93 -1.16
N THR A 290 -22.50 14.81 -1.13
CA THR A 290 -21.36 14.49 -2.00
C THR A 290 -21.72 13.32 -2.89
N ASP A 291 -21.12 13.25 -4.07
CA ASP A 291 -21.22 12.12 -4.98
C ASP A 291 -19.87 11.44 -5.14
N ILE A 292 -19.88 10.20 -5.62
CA ILE A 292 -18.67 9.39 -5.80
C ILE A 292 -18.57 9.06 -7.28
N VAL A 293 -17.40 9.29 -7.86
CA VAL A 293 -17.06 8.80 -9.21
C VAL A 293 -16.06 7.66 -9.09
N HIS A 294 -16.28 6.57 -9.83
CA HIS A 294 -15.28 5.53 -10.04
C HIS A 294 -14.49 5.88 -11.29
N VAL A 295 -13.19 6.17 -11.14
CA VAL A 295 -12.28 6.47 -12.25
C VAL A 295 -11.29 5.33 -12.44
N SER A 296 -11.01 4.96 -13.69
CA SER A 296 -9.97 3.97 -14.00
C SER A 296 -9.21 4.24 -15.29
N VAL A 297 -7.91 3.96 -15.29
CA VAL A 297 -7.03 4.02 -16.48
C VAL A 297 -5.79 3.16 -16.26
N GLY A 298 -5.53 2.22 -17.18
CA GLY A 298 -4.52 1.18 -16.96
C GLY A 298 -4.81 0.42 -15.65
N ASP A 299 -3.79 0.34 -14.78
CA ASP A 299 -3.91 -0.29 -13.46
C ASP A 299 -4.50 0.64 -12.39
N PHE A 300 -4.63 1.93 -12.67
CA PHE A 300 -5.22 2.88 -11.73
C PHE A 300 -6.74 2.66 -11.67
N LYS A 301 -7.27 2.48 -10.46
CA LYS A 301 -8.71 2.44 -10.16
C LYS A 301 -8.96 3.15 -8.83
N LYS A 302 -9.90 4.08 -8.77
CA LYS A 302 -10.23 4.77 -7.52
C LYS A 302 -11.67 5.26 -7.49
N ALA A 303 -12.30 5.15 -6.32
CA ALA A 303 -13.52 5.88 -5.98
C ALA A 303 -13.12 7.25 -5.39
N ILE A 304 -13.62 8.33 -5.98
CA ILE A 304 -13.28 9.69 -5.59
C ILE A 304 -14.56 10.43 -5.22
N THR A 305 -14.60 10.96 -4.00
CA THR A 305 -15.73 11.72 -3.47
C THR A 305 -15.61 13.19 -3.88
N SER A 306 -16.67 13.75 -4.43
CA SER A 306 -16.76 15.15 -4.82
C SER A 306 -16.79 16.09 -3.60
N PRO A 307 -16.54 17.39 -3.79
CA PRO A 307 -16.97 18.39 -2.82
C PRO A 307 -18.48 18.31 -2.56
N LYS A 308 -18.88 18.76 -1.37
CA LYS A 308 -20.31 18.85 -1.03
C LYS A 308 -20.98 19.89 -1.92
N SER A 309 -22.11 19.48 -2.53
CA SER A 309 -22.99 20.34 -3.32
C SER A 309 -23.42 21.57 -2.51
N PRO A 310 -23.38 22.78 -3.10
CA PRO A 310 -23.89 24.00 -2.47
C PRO A 310 -25.43 24.11 -2.57
N PHE A 311 -26.12 22.99 -2.83
CA PHE A 311 -27.56 22.85 -2.99
C PHE A 311 -28.38 23.92 -2.26
N ASN A 312 -29.18 24.65 -3.04
CA ASN A 312 -30.12 25.63 -2.54
C ASN A 312 -31.54 25.28 -3.01
N LYS A 313 -32.36 24.75 -2.11
CA LYS A 313 -33.76 24.36 -2.38
C LYS A 313 -34.63 25.53 -2.88
N LYS A 314 -34.24 26.79 -2.64
CA LYS A 314 -34.94 28.00 -3.11
C LYS A 314 -34.28 28.63 -4.34
N GLY A 315 -33.11 28.14 -4.75
CA GLY A 315 -32.38 28.65 -5.92
C GLY A 315 -32.98 28.12 -7.22
N GLY A 316 -33.06 28.98 -8.22
CA GLY A 316 -33.39 28.58 -9.58
C GLY A 316 -32.15 28.20 -10.38
N LYS A 317 -32.36 27.57 -11.53
CA LYS A 317 -31.35 27.33 -12.56
C LYS A 317 -30.75 28.67 -13.08
N PRO A 318 -29.43 28.76 -13.38
CA PRO A 318 -28.45 27.69 -13.25
C PRO A 318 -28.03 27.48 -11.79
N TYR A 319 -27.98 26.23 -11.35
CA TYR A 319 -27.58 25.90 -9.98
C TYR A 319 -26.09 26.14 -9.77
N PRO A 320 -25.69 26.75 -8.64
CA PRO A 320 -24.29 26.94 -8.31
C PRO A 320 -23.62 25.58 -8.14
N SER A 321 -22.46 25.38 -8.75
CA SER A 321 -21.67 24.16 -8.61
C SER A 321 -20.38 24.44 -7.86
N LYS A 322 -19.92 23.46 -7.07
CA LYS A 322 -18.63 23.52 -6.37
C LYS A 322 -17.72 22.44 -6.94
N TRP A 323 -16.82 22.87 -7.81
CA TRP A 323 -15.84 22.02 -8.48
C TRP A 323 -14.56 21.88 -7.65
N ALA A 324 -13.90 20.73 -7.77
CA ALA A 324 -12.52 20.52 -7.35
C ALA A 324 -11.73 19.86 -8.46
N ASP A 325 -10.49 20.31 -8.64
CA ASP A 325 -9.54 19.65 -9.53
C ASP A 325 -9.03 18.36 -8.89
N VAL A 326 -9.25 17.25 -9.57
CA VAL A 326 -8.69 15.95 -9.24
C VAL A 326 -7.50 15.73 -10.14
N THR A 327 -6.32 15.50 -9.55
CA THR A 327 -5.10 15.20 -10.29
C THR A 327 -4.47 13.90 -9.79
N PHE A 328 -4.11 13.01 -10.72
CA PHE A 328 -3.32 11.82 -10.44
C PHE A 328 -2.42 11.48 -11.63
N ALA A 329 -1.51 10.53 -11.46
CA ALA A 329 -0.71 10.02 -12.56
C ALA A 329 -0.76 8.50 -12.62
N PHE A 330 -0.63 7.95 -13.82
CA PHE A 330 -0.55 6.50 -14.06
C PHE A 330 0.61 6.18 -15.02
N ARG A 331 1.10 4.95 -14.95
CA ARG A 331 2.08 4.41 -15.90
C ARG A 331 1.32 3.61 -16.94
N ALA A 332 1.54 3.91 -18.22
CA ALA A 332 0.92 3.12 -19.28
C ALA A 332 1.57 1.72 -19.34
N THR A 333 0.75 0.67 -19.34
CA THR A 333 1.20 -0.72 -19.47
C THR A 333 1.26 -1.16 -20.93
N GLU A 334 0.56 -0.46 -21.81
CA GLU A 334 0.42 -0.77 -23.23
C GLU A 334 0.50 0.50 -24.10
N SER A 335 0.52 0.32 -25.42
CA SER A 335 0.58 1.44 -26.39
C SER A 335 -0.74 2.19 -26.58
N ARG A 336 -1.81 1.73 -25.91
CA ARG A 336 -3.11 2.39 -25.88
C ARG A 336 -3.72 2.21 -24.50
N SER A 337 -4.27 3.30 -23.97
CA SER A 337 -4.95 3.33 -22.67
C SER A 337 -6.39 3.79 -22.85
N THR A 338 -7.25 3.41 -21.91
CA THR A 338 -8.65 3.86 -21.86
C THR A 338 -8.92 4.45 -20.49
N ILE A 339 -9.32 5.73 -20.44
CA ILE A 339 -9.83 6.37 -19.22
C ILE A 339 -11.33 6.11 -19.14
N ARG A 340 -11.82 5.71 -17.96
CA ARG A 340 -13.25 5.47 -17.69
C ARG A 340 -13.68 6.23 -16.45
N PHE A 341 -14.88 6.79 -16.52
CA PHE A 341 -15.58 7.36 -15.37
C PHE A 341 -16.94 6.69 -15.26
N GLU A 342 -17.30 6.22 -14.07
CA GLU A 342 -18.57 5.56 -13.80
C GLU A 342 -19.22 6.10 -12.53
N SER A 343 -20.53 6.30 -12.58
CA SER A 343 -21.34 6.53 -11.40
C SER A 343 -21.66 5.18 -10.73
N PRO A 344 -21.38 5.02 -9.41
CA PRO A 344 -21.81 3.87 -8.63
C PRO A 344 -23.23 4.01 -8.07
N CYS A 345 -23.89 5.17 -8.23
CA CYS A 345 -25.11 5.50 -7.50
C CYS A 345 -26.31 4.65 -7.94
N GLY A 346 -26.70 3.65 -7.14
CA GLY A 346 -27.96 2.92 -7.27
C GLY A 346 -29.13 3.51 -6.46
N ASN A 347 -28.84 4.36 -5.44
CA ASN A 347 -29.82 4.70 -4.39
C ASN A 347 -30.23 6.19 -4.32
N LYS A 348 -29.65 7.09 -5.14
CA LYS A 348 -29.96 8.53 -5.15
C LYS A 348 -30.85 8.99 -6.33
N GLY A 349 -31.41 8.06 -7.10
CA GLY A 349 -32.20 8.41 -8.28
C GLY A 349 -31.33 8.93 -9.43
N VAL A 350 -31.67 10.12 -9.95
CA VAL A 350 -31.10 10.71 -11.18
C VAL A 350 -29.94 11.70 -10.95
N TYR A 351 -29.43 11.81 -9.72
CA TYR A 351 -28.38 12.77 -9.38
C TYR A 351 -27.03 12.08 -9.23
N GLY A 352 -26.02 12.53 -9.99
CA GLY A 352 -24.71 11.88 -10.05
C GLY A 352 -23.50 12.80 -9.95
N PRO A 353 -22.28 12.22 -9.92
CA PRO A 353 -21.07 13.01 -10.01
C PRO A 353 -20.99 13.69 -11.39
N CYS A 354 -20.71 14.98 -11.39
CA CYS A 354 -20.47 15.76 -12.59
C CYS A 354 -18.96 15.85 -12.88
N ILE A 355 -18.56 15.69 -14.14
CA ILE A 355 -17.18 15.81 -14.60
C ILE A 355 -17.03 16.88 -15.69
N ASP A 356 -15.88 17.52 -15.72
CA ASP A 356 -15.49 18.55 -16.69
C ASP A 356 -13.95 18.58 -16.84
N ASN A 357 -13.41 19.19 -17.89
CA ASN A 357 -11.99 19.46 -18.10
C ASN A 357 -11.05 18.25 -17.96
N VAL A 358 -11.41 17.10 -18.54
CA VAL A 358 -10.66 15.84 -18.44
C VAL A 358 -9.39 15.87 -19.29
N ARG A 359 -8.29 16.35 -18.72
CA ARG A 359 -6.99 16.42 -19.40
C ARG A 359 -6.11 15.22 -19.11
N ILE A 360 -5.47 14.70 -20.17
CA ILE A 360 -4.38 13.74 -20.05
C ILE A 360 -3.17 14.29 -20.78
N VAL A 361 -2.05 14.42 -20.07
CA VAL A 361 -0.79 14.90 -20.63
C VAL A 361 0.33 13.90 -20.35
N LYS A 362 1.24 13.72 -21.30
CA LYS A 362 2.45 12.92 -21.09
C LYS A 362 3.36 13.65 -20.11
N GLY A 363 3.88 12.92 -19.13
CA GLY A 363 4.70 13.45 -18.05
C GLY A 363 3.95 13.48 -16.71
N GLY A 364 4.61 14.07 -15.70
CA GLY A 364 4.17 14.05 -14.32
C GLY A 364 4.97 13.10 -13.44
N LYS A 365 4.76 13.22 -12.14
CA LYS A 365 5.32 12.30 -11.14
C LYS A 365 4.19 11.37 -10.74
N LEU A 366 4.36 10.06 -10.92
CA LEU A 366 3.52 9.11 -10.18
C LEU A 366 3.57 9.52 -8.70
N PRO A 367 2.47 9.49 -7.95
CA PRO A 367 2.58 9.45 -6.50
C PRO A 367 3.48 8.26 -6.20
N GLN A 368 4.74 8.55 -5.91
CA GLN A 368 5.68 7.56 -5.45
C GLN A 368 4.99 6.98 -4.21
N PRO A 369 4.86 5.65 -4.06
CA PRO A 369 4.76 5.15 -2.70
C PRO A 369 5.89 5.84 -1.95
N SER A 370 5.59 6.51 -0.84
CA SER A 370 6.71 6.95 -0.01
C SER A 370 7.53 5.69 0.24
N PRO A 371 8.85 5.73 0.00
CA PRO A 371 9.65 4.53 0.15
C PRO A 371 9.35 3.98 1.53
N ASN A 372 9.03 2.69 1.58
CA ASN A 372 8.83 2.02 2.85
C ASN A 372 10.07 2.34 3.72
N LEU A 373 9.86 2.98 4.87
CA LEU A 373 10.96 3.32 5.75
C LEU A 373 11.56 2.06 6.39
N ILE A 374 10.82 0.95 6.35
CA ILE A 374 11.27 -0.39 6.71
C ILE A 374 11.93 -1.05 5.50
N LYS A 375 13.13 -1.56 5.69
CA LYS A 375 13.84 -2.42 4.75
C LYS A 375 13.50 -3.88 5.04
N ASN A 376 13.41 -4.70 3.98
CA ASN A 376 13.09 -6.13 4.07
C ASN A 376 11.84 -6.41 4.93
N GLY A 377 10.78 -5.63 4.72
CA GLY A 377 9.55 -5.74 5.51
C GLY A 377 8.65 -6.92 5.10
N ASP A 378 8.85 -7.44 3.90
CA ASP A 378 8.26 -8.67 3.35
C ASP A 378 9.17 -9.90 3.54
N PHE A 379 10.35 -9.72 4.13
CA PHE A 379 11.31 -10.79 4.47
C PHE A 379 11.92 -11.55 3.28
N GLU A 380 11.70 -11.08 2.05
CA GLU A 380 12.16 -11.74 0.82
C GLU A 380 13.65 -11.51 0.50
N ASP A 381 14.34 -10.60 1.19
CA ASP A 381 15.79 -10.40 1.03
C ASP A 381 16.62 -11.52 1.71
N SER A 382 15.96 -12.55 2.26
CA SER A 382 16.57 -13.63 3.03
C SER A 382 17.53 -14.50 2.18
N PRO A 383 18.82 -14.62 2.56
CA PRO A 383 19.81 -15.33 1.77
C PRO A 383 19.51 -16.85 1.67
N PRO A 384 19.72 -17.50 0.51
CA PRO A 384 19.50 -18.94 0.34
C PRO A 384 20.35 -19.84 1.26
N ASP A 385 21.47 -19.34 1.78
CA ASP A 385 22.34 -20.05 2.72
C ASP A 385 21.86 -19.96 4.19
N VAL A 386 20.93 -19.05 4.49
CA VAL A 386 20.29 -18.90 5.79
C VAL A 386 19.04 -19.79 5.90
N ILE A 387 18.26 -19.86 4.82
CA ILE A 387 17.02 -20.64 4.75
C ILE A 387 16.75 -21.12 3.32
N ASP A 388 16.38 -22.40 3.15
CA ASP A 388 16.12 -22.99 1.84
C ASP A 388 14.96 -24.00 1.89
N ARG A 389 14.69 -24.69 0.77
CA ARG A 389 13.62 -25.72 0.72
C ARG A 389 13.92 -26.96 1.55
N ALA A 390 15.19 -27.25 1.83
CA ALA A 390 15.58 -28.42 2.62
C ALA A 390 15.48 -28.13 4.12
N ASN A 391 15.62 -26.86 4.51
CA ASN A 391 15.50 -26.36 5.88
C ASN A 391 14.55 -25.15 5.89
N PRO A 392 13.23 -25.35 5.75
CA PRO A 392 12.24 -24.28 5.58
C PRO A 392 11.89 -23.54 6.88
N ASP A 393 12.52 -23.89 7.99
CA ASP A 393 12.29 -23.31 9.32
C ASP A 393 13.64 -23.03 9.97
N ARG A 394 13.99 -21.76 10.11
CA ARG A 394 15.27 -21.29 10.62
C ARG A 394 15.08 -20.56 11.94
N ASN A 395 15.50 -21.21 13.02
CA ASN A 395 15.57 -20.57 14.32
C ASN A 395 16.70 -19.54 14.39
N VAL A 396 16.33 -18.26 14.48
CA VAL A 396 17.23 -17.11 14.55
C VAL A 396 17.37 -16.64 15.99
N LYS A 397 18.61 -16.58 16.47
CA LYS A 397 18.92 -16.32 17.88
C LYS A 397 18.70 -14.87 18.30
N ALA A 398 18.29 -14.67 19.55
CA ALA A 398 18.31 -13.37 20.21
C ALA A 398 19.68 -12.67 20.05
N GLY A 399 19.66 -11.39 19.67
CA GLY A 399 20.84 -10.59 19.36
C GLY A 399 21.42 -10.79 17.96
N SER A 400 20.88 -11.72 17.16
CA SER A 400 21.31 -11.96 15.77
C SER A 400 20.78 -10.91 14.80
N ASN A 401 21.49 -10.74 13.68
CA ASN A 401 21.11 -9.95 12.51
C ASN A 401 21.04 -10.83 11.24
N GLU A 402 20.82 -12.14 11.39
CA GLU A 402 20.68 -13.09 10.27
C GLU A 402 19.48 -12.78 9.36
N ILE A 403 18.44 -12.12 9.89
CA ILE A 403 17.34 -11.57 9.10
C ILE A 403 17.80 -10.20 8.58
N PRO A 404 17.98 -9.99 7.26
CA PRO A 404 18.52 -8.75 6.74
C PRO A 404 17.73 -7.54 7.23
N HIS A 405 18.45 -6.54 7.76
CA HIS A 405 17.92 -5.27 8.29
C HIS A 405 17.10 -5.35 9.59
N TRP A 406 16.91 -6.54 10.16
CA TRP A 406 16.19 -6.74 11.41
C TRP A 406 17.14 -7.23 12.51
N THR A 407 16.95 -6.71 13.72
CA THR A 407 17.63 -7.23 14.91
C THR A 407 16.65 -8.05 15.73
N VAL A 408 17.04 -9.28 16.08
CA VAL A 408 16.28 -10.14 16.98
C VAL A 408 16.56 -9.73 18.43
N GLY A 409 15.49 -9.55 19.22
CA GLY A 409 15.54 -8.99 20.57
C GLY A 409 15.39 -10.04 21.68
N LYS A 410 14.28 -9.94 22.43
CA LYS A 410 14.04 -10.58 23.75
C LYS A 410 14.22 -12.10 23.78
N SER A 411 13.88 -12.79 22.70
CA SER A 411 14.07 -14.24 22.54
C SER A 411 14.22 -14.57 21.06
N ASP A 412 14.50 -15.84 20.78
CA ASP A 412 14.64 -16.37 19.42
C ASP A 412 13.32 -16.23 18.65
N VAL A 413 13.42 -16.04 17.34
CA VAL A 413 12.31 -16.04 16.38
C VAL A 413 12.60 -17.07 15.30
N ASP A 414 11.59 -17.49 14.55
CA ASP A 414 11.79 -18.38 13.41
C ASP A 414 11.55 -17.61 12.10
N LEU A 415 12.54 -17.62 11.21
CA LEU A 415 12.34 -17.24 9.81
C LEU A 415 11.82 -18.49 9.09
N GLN A 416 10.64 -18.38 8.49
CA GLN A 416 9.95 -19.51 7.89
C GLN A 416 9.74 -19.29 6.40
N ARG A 417 10.01 -20.34 5.63
CA ARG A 417 9.80 -20.38 4.19
C ARG A 417 8.51 -21.14 3.89
N ARG A 418 7.77 -20.64 2.90
CA ARG A 418 6.58 -21.24 2.30
C ARG A 418 6.76 -22.75 2.14
N ASP A 419 6.06 -23.50 2.98
CA ASP A 419 5.98 -24.95 2.93
C ASP A 419 4.52 -25.41 3.05
N PRO A 420 3.96 -26.06 2.01
CA PRO A 420 2.61 -26.63 2.06
C PRO A 420 2.55 -27.83 3.02
N GLY A 421 2.40 -27.59 4.32
CA GLY A 421 2.02 -28.65 5.25
C GLY A 421 2.23 -28.43 6.73
N THR A 422 3.04 -27.46 7.17
CA THR A 422 3.39 -27.35 8.60
C THR A 422 3.33 -25.93 9.16
N TRP A 423 3.90 -24.93 8.49
CA TRP A 423 4.12 -23.60 9.09
C TRP A 423 3.20 -22.50 8.56
N GLY A 424 2.45 -22.78 7.50
CA GLY A 424 1.55 -21.83 6.85
C GLY A 424 2.15 -21.18 5.61
N PHE A 425 1.31 -20.48 4.85
CA PHE A 425 1.76 -19.69 3.70
C PHE A 425 2.07 -18.27 4.14
N ALA A 426 3.20 -17.72 3.65
CA ALA A 426 3.49 -16.29 3.74
C ALA A 426 2.36 -15.48 3.07
N GLN A 427 2.12 -14.24 3.53
CA GLN A 427 1.06 -13.40 2.97
C GLN A 427 1.43 -12.94 1.57
N SER A 428 2.71 -12.64 1.36
CA SER A 428 3.32 -12.38 0.06
C SER A 428 4.61 -13.20 -0.04
N GLY A 429 5.08 -13.46 -1.27
CA GLY A 429 6.37 -14.10 -1.47
C GLY A 429 6.52 -15.50 -0.85
N ASP A 430 7.75 -15.84 -0.50
CA ASP A 430 8.16 -17.14 0.00
C ASP A 430 8.49 -17.13 1.51
N PHE A 431 8.62 -15.99 2.19
CA PHE A 431 9.11 -15.91 3.57
C PHE A 431 8.19 -15.11 4.50
N HIS A 432 8.19 -15.48 5.78
CA HIS A 432 7.57 -14.71 6.85
C HIS A 432 8.27 -15.02 8.18
N ILE A 433 7.93 -14.27 9.23
CA ILE A 433 8.48 -14.48 10.58
C ILE A 433 7.43 -15.11 11.49
N ASP A 434 7.78 -16.18 12.20
CA ASP A 434 7.12 -16.55 13.45
C ASP A 434 7.87 -15.87 14.61
N LEU A 435 7.16 -15.00 15.33
CA LEU A 435 7.74 -14.27 16.46
C LEU A 435 8.06 -15.16 17.67
N ASN A 436 7.81 -16.48 17.63
CA ASN A 436 8.13 -17.42 18.69
C ASN A 436 9.03 -18.56 18.23
N GLY A 437 10.35 -18.50 18.50
CA GLY A 437 11.22 -19.66 18.25
C GLY A 437 10.97 -20.85 19.19
N ARG A 438 10.78 -20.55 20.49
CA ARG A 438 10.37 -21.50 21.55
C ARG A 438 9.63 -20.80 22.68
N HIS A 439 9.93 -19.52 22.85
CA HIS A 439 9.32 -18.57 23.76
C HIS A 439 8.97 -17.34 22.93
N ALA A 440 8.17 -16.46 23.47
CA ALA A 440 7.81 -15.22 22.79
C ALA A 440 9.04 -14.34 22.54
N GLY A 441 9.39 -14.19 21.26
CA GLY A 441 10.53 -13.43 20.76
C GLY A 441 10.13 -12.03 20.27
N SER A 442 11.10 -11.34 19.68
CA SER A 442 10.85 -10.00 19.14
C SER A 442 11.81 -9.65 18.02
N ILE A 443 11.37 -8.85 17.07
CA ILE A 443 12.24 -8.21 16.07
C ILE A 443 12.07 -6.69 16.13
N GLN A 444 13.12 -5.96 15.75
CA GLN A 444 13.06 -4.51 15.67
C GLN A 444 13.91 -3.95 14.53
N GLN A 445 13.50 -2.79 14.02
CA GLN A 445 14.24 -1.99 13.06
C GLN A 445 14.13 -0.50 13.42
N THR A 446 15.26 0.21 13.35
CA THR A 446 15.31 1.67 13.51
C THR A 446 15.42 2.33 12.15
N PHE A 447 14.59 3.35 11.91
CA PHE A 447 14.49 4.04 10.63
C PHE A 447 14.39 5.57 10.84
N PRO A 448 14.81 6.38 9.85
CA PRO A 448 14.75 7.83 9.96
C PRO A 448 13.30 8.33 9.95
N THR A 449 13.02 9.32 10.79
CA THR A 449 11.75 10.03 10.87
C THR A 449 11.98 11.54 10.98
N THR A 450 10.90 12.31 11.02
CA THR A 450 10.96 13.77 11.14
C THR A 450 10.12 14.16 12.35
N PRO A 451 10.68 14.82 13.38
CA PRO A 451 9.90 15.25 14.54
C PRO A 451 8.64 16.03 14.14
N GLY A 452 7.49 15.67 14.71
CA GLY A 452 6.19 16.27 14.42
C GLY A 452 5.48 15.74 13.17
N GLN A 453 6.15 14.96 12.31
CA GLN A 453 5.51 14.31 11.16
C GLN A 453 4.73 13.08 11.63
N LYS A 454 3.51 12.93 11.10
CA LYS A 454 2.68 11.75 11.29
C LYS A 454 3.02 10.67 10.26
N TYR A 455 3.05 9.42 10.70
CA TYR A 455 3.34 8.22 9.91
C TYR A 455 2.26 7.17 10.13
N VAL A 456 2.07 6.29 9.15
CA VAL A 456 1.22 5.10 9.20
C VAL A 456 2.12 3.87 9.22
N VAL A 457 1.87 2.99 10.18
CA VAL A 457 2.41 1.62 10.22
C VAL A 457 1.37 0.69 9.59
N ARG A 458 1.80 -0.20 8.70
CA ARG A 458 1.01 -1.30 8.13
C ARG A 458 1.78 -2.61 8.26
N PHE A 459 1.14 -3.72 8.55
CA PHE A 459 1.72 -5.06 8.52
C PHE A 459 0.60 -6.11 8.45
N ALA A 460 0.94 -7.31 8.04
CA ALA A 460 0.07 -8.47 8.10
C ALA A 460 0.39 -9.30 9.35
N LEU A 461 -0.64 -9.74 10.07
CA LEU A 461 -0.51 -10.72 11.16
C LEU A 461 -1.38 -11.93 10.92
N ALA A 462 -0.90 -13.10 11.35
CA ALA A 462 -1.68 -14.31 11.47
C ALA A 462 -1.28 -15.07 12.74
N GLY A 463 -2.14 -15.92 13.26
CA GLY A 463 -1.71 -16.96 14.21
C GLY A 463 -1.08 -18.12 13.46
N SER A 464 0.02 -18.68 13.99
CA SER A 464 0.62 -19.87 13.40
C SER A 464 -0.42 -20.99 13.27
N PRO A 465 -0.59 -21.60 12.08
CA PRO A 465 -1.50 -22.72 11.90
C PRO A 465 -1.00 -24.00 12.60
N ALA A 466 0.28 -24.04 12.97
CA ALA A 466 0.91 -25.16 13.66
C ALA A 466 0.57 -25.19 15.17
N GLY A 467 0.59 -26.39 15.76
CA GLY A 467 0.46 -26.57 17.22
C GLY A 467 -0.81 -27.28 17.73
N HIS A 468 -0.80 -27.63 19.02
CA HIS A 468 -1.84 -28.45 19.68
C HIS A 468 -3.11 -27.66 20.05
N GLN A 469 -3.13 -26.35 19.82
CA GLN A 469 -4.24 -25.46 20.17
C GLN A 469 -4.58 -24.59 18.95
N ARG A 470 -5.23 -25.23 17.97
CA ARG A 470 -5.51 -24.73 16.61
C ARG A 470 -6.52 -23.57 16.53
N ASN A 471 -6.70 -22.80 17.61
CA ASN A 471 -7.67 -21.70 17.74
C ASN A 471 -7.19 -20.70 18.82
N LYS A 472 -5.96 -20.21 18.71
CA LYS A 472 -5.42 -19.21 19.64
C LYS A 472 -5.22 -17.88 18.92
N THR A 473 -5.80 -16.84 19.49
CA THR A 473 -5.35 -15.47 19.25
C THR A 473 -4.12 -15.23 20.10
N LEU A 474 -3.05 -14.77 19.47
CA LEU A 474 -1.82 -14.38 20.16
C LEU A 474 -1.63 -12.88 20.03
N ASP A 475 -1.12 -12.28 21.10
CA ASP A 475 -0.92 -10.85 21.16
C ASP A 475 0.43 -10.48 20.52
N ALA A 476 0.41 -9.56 19.57
CA ALA A 476 1.59 -8.85 19.11
C ALA A 476 1.65 -7.48 19.79
N ILE A 477 2.74 -7.22 20.49
CA ILE A 477 3.04 -5.89 21.02
C ILE A 477 3.83 -5.15 19.96
N VAL A 478 3.21 -4.10 19.40
CA VAL A 478 3.86 -3.23 18.43
C VAL A 478 4.17 -1.90 19.11
N THR A 479 5.44 -1.51 19.12
CA THR A 479 5.89 -0.26 19.72
C THR A 479 6.67 0.56 18.71
N VAL A 480 6.30 1.83 18.53
CA VAL A 480 7.05 2.80 17.72
C VAL A 480 6.92 4.20 18.32
N ALA A 481 8.07 4.87 18.49
CA ALA A 481 8.17 6.07 19.33
C ALA A 481 7.55 5.77 20.72
N ASP A 482 6.40 6.35 21.04
CA ASP A 482 5.67 6.18 22.30
C ASP A 482 4.31 5.46 22.14
N VAL A 483 3.99 5.02 20.93
CA VAL A 483 2.74 4.30 20.65
C VAL A 483 2.97 2.80 20.87
N ARG A 484 2.28 2.24 21.87
CA ARG A 484 2.22 0.79 22.13
C ARG A 484 0.82 0.27 21.80
N LYS A 485 0.73 -0.71 20.90
CA LYS A 485 -0.51 -1.42 20.58
C LYS A 485 -0.34 -2.90 20.90
N VAL A 486 -1.37 -3.51 21.49
CA VAL A 486 -1.49 -4.95 21.68
C VAL A 486 -2.54 -5.42 20.69
N ILE A 487 -2.17 -6.33 19.79
CA ILE A 487 -3.02 -6.76 18.69
C ILE A 487 -3.18 -8.27 18.74
N GLN A 488 -4.42 -8.72 18.86
CA GLN A 488 -4.77 -10.14 18.78
C GLN A 488 -4.72 -10.58 17.32
N SER A 489 -3.84 -11.52 17.01
CA SER A 489 -3.83 -12.22 15.73
C SER A 489 -5.09 -13.09 15.56
N PRO A 490 -5.58 -13.31 14.33
CA PRO A 490 -6.60 -14.31 14.07
C PRO A 490 -6.06 -15.72 14.39
N PRO A 491 -6.95 -16.70 14.70
CA PRO A 491 -6.52 -18.07 14.96
C PRO A 491 -5.91 -18.73 13.71
N GLY A 492 -4.84 -19.51 13.89
CA GLY A 492 -4.34 -20.39 12.83
C GLY A 492 -5.34 -21.50 12.49
N GLN A 493 -5.55 -21.82 11.21
CA GLN A 493 -6.59 -22.75 10.76
C GLN A 493 -6.06 -24.13 10.33
N ASP A 494 -6.75 -25.19 10.75
CA ASP A 494 -6.67 -26.57 10.24
C ASP A 494 -5.27 -27.22 10.13
N GLY A 495 -4.26 -26.65 10.80
CA GLY A 495 -2.88 -27.13 10.73
C GLY A 495 -2.13 -26.75 9.45
N LYS A 496 -2.74 -25.96 8.55
CA LYS A 496 -2.20 -25.69 7.21
C LYS A 496 -2.48 -24.29 6.67
N SER A 497 -3.58 -23.65 7.06
CA SER A 497 -4.05 -22.40 6.46
C SER A 497 -3.76 -21.23 7.39
N THR A 498 -3.06 -20.22 6.86
CA THR A 498 -2.89 -18.92 7.51
C THR A 498 -4.08 -18.03 7.20
N LEU A 499 -4.61 -17.37 8.23
CA LEU A 499 -5.56 -16.27 8.07
C LEU A 499 -4.79 -14.98 8.32
N TRP A 500 -4.51 -14.22 7.27
CA TRP A 500 -3.74 -13.00 7.42
C TRP A 500 -4.68 -11.81 7.51
N GLU A 501 -4.52 -11.03 8.57
CA GLU A 501 -5.19 -9.75 8.73
C GLU A 501 -4.20 -8.61 8.51
N THR A 502 -4.58 -7.64 7.69
CA THR A 502 -3.81 -6.40 7.55
C THR A 502 -4.22 -5.43 8.65
N HIS A 503 -3.23 -4.98 9.40
CA HIS A 503 -3.38 -4.04 10.50
C HIS A 503 -2.70 -2.72 10.19
N THR A 504 -3.33 -1.61 10.58
CA THR A 504 -2.78 -0.27 10.42
C THR A 504 -3.01 0.62 11.63
N PHE A 505 -2.02 1.42 12.00
CA PHE A 505 -2.19 2.50 12.98
C PHE A 505 -1.23 3.66 12.71
N GLU A 506 -1.52 4.82 13.28
CA GLU A 506 -0.71 6.03 13.12
C GLU A 506 0.17 6.32 14.34
N PHE A 507 1.32 6.96 14.11
CA PHE A 507 2.10 7.60 15.16
C PHE A 507 2.64 8.96 14.69
N THR A 508 2.94 9.84 15.63
CA THR A 508 3.66 11.10 15.37
C THR A 508 5.08 10.94 15.88
N ALA A 509 6.08 11.14 15.01
CA ALA A 509 7.48 11.02 15.41
C ALA A 509 7.86 12.15 16.39
N THR A 510 8.60 11.81 17.43
CA THR A 510 9.10 12.75 18.44
C THR A 510 10.59 13.08 18.27
N ALA A 511 11.29 12.31 17.44
CA ALA A 511 12.72 12.43 17.15
C ALA A 511 13.00 12.26 15.64
N ASP A 512 14.26 12.40 15.25
CA ASP A 512 14.77 12.20 13.88
C ASP A 512 14.94 10.71 13.50
N GLN A 513 14.74 9.82 14.47
CA GLN A 513 14.65 8.38 14.26
C GLN A 513 13.52 7.78 15.10
N SER A 514 13.02 6.63 14.65
CA SER A 514 12.07 5.83 15.41
C SER A 514 12.41 4.35 15.27
N THR A 515 12.15 3.60 16.33
CA THR A 515 12.34 2.14 16.34
C THR A 515 10.98 1.48 16.36
N LEU A 516 10.67 0.68 15.32
CA LEU A 516 9.51 -0.21 15.31
C LEU A 516 9.94 -1.56 15.87
N LYS A 517 9.24 -2.01 16.91
CA LYS A 517 9.44 -3.32 17.52
C LYS A 517 8.16 -4.13 17.47
N PHE A 518 8.26 -5.37 17.04
CA PHE A 518 7.24 -6.41 17.19
C PHE A 518 7.70 -7.40 18.24
N GLU A 519 6.83 -7.73 19.19
CA GLU A 519 7.07 -8.75 20.21
C GLU A 519 5.86 -9.67 20.27
N GLY A 520 6.09 -10.98 20.16
CA GLY A 520 5.05 -11.96 20.44
C GLY A 520 4.76 -12.01 21.93
N GLU A 521 3.54 -12.36 22.28
CA GLU A 521 3.15 -12.67 23.66
C GLU A 521 2.48 -14.03 23.68
N ASP A 522 3.17 -15.00 24.31
CA ASP A 522 2.63 -16.33 24.54
C ASP A 522 2.77 -16.71 26.02
N SER A 523 1.62 -16.85 26.66
CA SER A 523 1.50 -17.28 28.06
C SER A 523 1.78 -18.78 28.27
N ASN A 524 1.90 -19.57 27.20
CA ASN A 524 2.01 -21.03 27.26
C ASN A 524 3.39 -21.57 26.88
N ASN A 525 4.35 -20.70 26.54
CA ASN A 525 5.72 -21.07 26.24
C ASN A 525 5.88 -22.06 25.07
N SER A 526 5.22 -21.73 23.96
CA SER A 526 5.11 -22.50 22.73
C SER A 526 5.99 -21.95 21.61
N ALA A 527 6.49 -22.84 20.75
CA ALA A 527 7.17 -22.53 19.50
C ALA A 527 6.20 -22.24 18.33
N TYR A 528 4.96 -21.83 18.65
CA TYR A 528 3.93 -21.54 17.65
C TYR A 528 3.38 -20.16 18.00
N GLY A 529 3.83 -19.15 17.27
CA GLY A 529 3.64 -17.75 17.64
C GLY A 529 2.74 -16.97 16.70
N VAL A 530 2.85 -15.65 16.82
CA VAL A 530 2.27 -14.72 15.85
C VAL A 530 3.18 -14.71 14.62
N LEU A 531 2.57 -14.92 13.46
CA LEU A 531 3.21 -14.74 12.17
C LEU A 531 3.14 -13.28 11.73
N LEU A 532 4.21 -12.78 11.12
CA LEU A 532 4.36 -11.40 10.67
C LEU A 532 4.88 -11.36 9.23
N ASP A 533 4.28 -10.50 8.41
CA ASP A 533 4.67 -10.27 7.01
C ASP A 533 4.28 -8.83 6.56
N ASN A 534 4.80 -8.37 5.42
CA ASN A 534 4.45 -7.14 4.73
C ASN A 534 4.50 -5.86 5.60
N VAL A 535 5.54 -5.73 6.42
CA VAL A 535 5.74 -4.59 7.31
C VAL A 535 6.12 -3.33 6.52
N ALA A 536 5.35 -2.26 6.71
CA ALA A 536 5.63 -0.97 6.11
C ALA A 536 5.41 0.20 7.07
N VAL A 537 6.26 1.23 6.95
CA VAL A 537 6.05 2.54 7.55
C VAL A 537 6.18 3.62 6.48
N VAL A 538 5.17 4.48 6.37
CA VAL A 538 5.14 5.59 5.41
C VAL A 538 4.59 6.86 6.06
N PRO A 539 4.93 8.08 5.58
CA PRO A 539 4.28 9.31 6.01
C PRO A 539 2.76 9.22 5.85
N ALA A 540 2.00 9.74 6.82
CA ALA A 540 0.53 9.73 6.75
C ALA A 540 0.04 10.52 5.53
N GLY A 541 -0.90 9.94 4.78
CA GLY A 541 -1.38 10.46 3.50
C GLY A 541 -0.56 10.01 2.28
N ALA A 542 0.58 9.34 2.47
CA ALA A 542 1.28 8.65 1.40
C ALA A 542 0.56 7.37 0.98
N LYS A 543 0.75 6.93 -0.27
CA LYS A 543 0.33 5.60 -0.69
C LYS A 543 1.22 4.57 0.00
N ILE A 544 0.60 3.63 0.71
CA ILE A 544 1.30 2.48 1.27
C ILE A 544 1.65 1.54 0.10
N PRO A 545 2.89 1.06 -0.03
CA PRO A 545 3.24 0.06 -1.03
C PRO A 545 2.35 -1.17 -0.85
N VAL A 546 1.71 -1.62 -1.93
CA VAL A 546 1.02 -2.90 -1.97
C VAL A 546 2.01 -3.87 -2.63
N THR A 547 2.53 -4.83 -1.88
CA THR A 547 3.25 -5.99 -2.42
C THR A 547 2.26 -6.92 -3.14
N GLU A 548 2.73 -7.67 -4.15
CA GLU A 548 1.91 -8.47 -5.09
C GLU A 548 0.93 -9.47 -4.42
N PRO A 549 -0.05 -10.02 -5.17
CA PRO A 549 -1.46 -10.01 -4.77
C PRO A 549 -1.69 -10.43 -3.32
N ASP A 550 -2.11 -9.43 -2.52
CA ASP A 550 -2.70 -9.61 -1.19
C ASP A 550 -3.72 -10.76 -1.26
N TYR A 551 -3.43 -11.89 -0.62
CA TYR A 551 -4.29 -13.07 -0.67
C TYR A 551 -5.55 -12.94 0.21
N ASP A 552 -5.79 -11.79 0.85
CA ASP A 552 -6.93 -11.63 1.77
C ASP A 552 -7.76 -10.33 1.64
N LYS A 553 -9.02 -10.42 2.09
CA LYS A 553 -10.14 -9.48 1.86
C LYS A 553 -10.53 -8.63 3.07
N HIS A 554 -9.74 -8.60 4.15
CA HIS A 554 -10.14 -7.94 5.41
C HIS A 554 -9.03 -7.01 5.94
N THR A 555 -9.31 -5.71 5.91
CA THR A 555 -8.49 -4.67 6.55
C THR A 555 -9.11 -4.27 7.89
N VAL A 556 -8.32 -4.26 8.96
CA VAL A 556 -8.77 -3.85 10.30
C VAL A 556 -8.09 -2.53 10.69
N GLU A 557 -8.87 -1.45 10.82
CA GLU A 557 -8.41 -0.15 11.27
C GLU A 557 -8.54 0.00 12.80
N PHE A 558 -7.48 0.44 13.48
CA PHE A 558 -7.51 0.75 14.90
C PHE A 558 -7.72 2.25 15.11
N VAL A 559 -8.80 2.63 15.81
CA VAL A 559 -9.07 4.01 16.25
C VAL A 559 -8.26 4.35 17.51
#